data_AF-A0A7R9MJ83-F1
#
_entry.id   AF-A0A7R9MJ83-F1
#
_cell.length_a   1.000
_cell.length_b   1.000
_cell.length_c   1.000
_cell.angle_alpha   90.00
_cell.angle_beta   90.00
_cell.angle_gamma   90.00
#
_symmetry.space_group_name_H-M   'P 1'
#
loop_
_entity.id
_entity.type
_entity.pdbx_description
1 polymer ?
#
loop_
_entity_poly.entity_id
_entity_poly.type
_entity_poly.pdbx_seq_one_letter_code
_entity_poly.pdbx_strand_id
1 'polypeptide(L)'
;MWEHWDSWTEDKGFMDPSMNSFNHFGMGSIGRWIYQYVAGIDTDDQMVGFKRIKIQPNPGNGVSFVKSSYKSINGFIENSWQTIGNQFVLNTTIPVNTMASVDLTFAKSGKVHEVGSGTYTFKVIMD
;
A
#
# COMPACT_ATOMS: atom_id res chain seq x y z
N MET A 1 7.27 7.09 -16.26
CA MET A 1 6.30 6.26 -17.01
C MET A 1 6.14 6.87 -18.38
N TRP A 2 6.01 6.06 -19.41
CA TRP A 2 5.87 6.54 -20.79
C TRP A 2 4.40 6.79 -21.11
N GLU A 3 4.11 7.48 -22.21
CA GLU A 3 2.77 7.73 -22.73
C GLU A 3 2.13 6.46 -23.29
N HIS A 4 2.94 5.63 -23.94
CA HIS A 4 2.54 4.36 -24.52
C HIS A 4 3.33 3.20 -23.91
N TRP A 5 2.72 2.02 -23.88
CA TRP A 5 3.39 0.79 -23.44
C TRP A 5 4.58 0.45 -24.35
N ASP A 6 4.46 0.82 -25.62
CA ASP A 6 5.39 0.57 -26.72
C ASP A 6 6.05 1.86 -27.22
N SER A 7 6.20 2.88 -26.36
CA SER A 7 6.96 4.10 -26.69
C SER A 7 8.36 3.80 -27.27
N TRP A 8 8.96 2.68 -26.86
CA TRP A 8 10.08 2.03 -27.52
C TRP A 8 9.98 0.50 -27.42
N THR A 9 10.38 -0.21 -28.48
CA THR A 9 10.54 -1.67 -28.49
C THR A 9 11.83 -2.06 -29.25
N GLU A 10 12.40 -3.23 -28.94
CA GLU A 10 13.60 -3.74 -29.64
C GLU A 10 13.35 -4.00 -31.13
N ASP A 11 12.13 -4.41 -31.51
CA ASP A 11 11.76 -4.78 -32.87
C ASP A 11 11.37 -3.58 -33.74
N LYS A 12 10.68 -2.57 -33.19
CA LYS A 12 10.14 -1.43 -33.98
C LYS A 12 10.84 -0.10 -33.70
N GLY A 13 11.70 -0.01 -32.69
CA GLY A 13 12.30 1.25 -32.28
C GLY A 13 11.28 2.18 -31.63
N PHE A 14 11.39 3.48 -31.91
CA PHE A 14 10.52 4.50 -31.32
C PHE A 14 9.15 4.60 -32.03
N MET A 15 8.10 4.85 -31.26
CA MET A 15 6.78 5.22 -31.79
C MET A 15 6.79 6.60 -32.49
N ASP A 16 5.69 6.96 -33.13
CA ASP A 16 5.49 8.23 -33.85
C ASP A 16 5.89 9.45 -32.98
N PRO A 17 6.86 10.27 -33.42
CA PRO A 17 7.36 11.39 -32.62
C PRO A 17 6.34 12.50 -32.39
N SER A 18 5.21 12.53 -33.13
CA SER A 18 4.13 13.49 -32.90
C SER A 18 3.38 13.26 -31.58
N MET A 19 3.39 12.04 -31.04
CA MET A 19 2.72 11.66 -29.79
C MET A 19 3.44 10.48 -29.15
N ASN A 20 4.62 10.74 -28.57
CA ASN A 20 5.41 9.70 -27.89
C ASN A 20 6.26 10.28 -26.75
N SER A 21 5.61 10.75 -25.68
CA SER A 21 6.30 11.24 -24.49
C SER A 21 6.83 10.11 -23.61
N PHE A 22 8.09 10.22 -23.18
CA PHE A 22 8.71 9.32 -22.20
C PHE A 22 8.49 9.76 -20.75
N ASN A 23 7.67 10.79 -20.54
CA ASN A 23 7.40 11.36 -19.22
C ASN A 23 5.91 11.69 -19.05
N HIS A 24 5.08 10.64 -19.03
CA HIS A 24 3.63 10.75 -18.89
C HIS A 24 3.17 9.98 -17.65
N PHE A 25 2.42 10.63 -16.75
CA PHE A 25 2.06 10.01 -15.46
C PHE A 25 0.85 9.08 -15.54
N GLY A 26 0.13 9.02 -16.66
CA GLY A 26 -1.13 8.28 -16.80
C GLY A 26 -1.05 6.81 -16.35
N MET A 27 -0.06 6.06 -16.85
CA MET A 27 0.19 4.68 -16.40
C MET A 27 0.78 4.58 -14.99
N GLY A 28 1.27 5.69 -14.43
CA GLY A 28 1.68 5.78 -13.03
C GLY A 28 0.51 5.68 -12.04
N SER A 29 -0.74 5.67 -12.51
CA SER A 29 -1.93 5.47 -11.69
C SER A 29 -1.92 4.16 -10.89
N ILE A 30 -1.17 3.14 -11.33
CA ILE A 30 -0.91 1.91 -10.56
C ILE A 30 -0.33 2.19 -9.16
N GLY A 31 0.35 3.33 -8.97
CA GLY A 31 0.89 3.75 -7.69
C GLY A 31 -0.16 3.77 -6.57
N ARG A 32 -1.41 4.17 -6.88
CA ARG A 32 -2.50 4.12 -5.91
C ARG A 32 -2.74 2.70 -5.38
N TRP A 33 -2.76 1.71 -6.27
CA TRP A 33 -2.94 0.31 -5.89
C TRP A 33 -1.78 -0.21 -5.04
N ILE A 34 -0.54 0.20 -5.35
CA ILE A 34 0.63 -0.13 -4.54
C ILE A 34 0.47 0.39 -3.10
N TYR A 35 0.02 1.63 -2.91
CA TYR A 35 -0.20 2.14 -1.55
C TYR A 35 -1.39 1.48 -0.85
N GLN A 36 -2.53 1.36 -1.53
CA GLN A 36 -3.77 0.91 -0.91
C GLN A 36 -3.79 -0.59 -0.62
N TYR A 37 -3.22 -1.43 -1.48
CA TYR A 37 -3.35 -2.89 -1.39
C TYR A 37 -2.03 -3.59 -1.04
N VAL A 38 -0.91 -3.16 -1.63
CA VAL A 38 0.40 -3.79 -1.35
C VAL A 38 0.94 -3.28 -0.01
N ALA A 39 1.06 -1.97 0.15
CA ALA A 39 1.39 -1.37 1.44
C ALA A 39 0.21 -1.47 2.42
N GLY A 40 -1.03 -1.51 1.94
CA GLY A 40 -2.20 -1.66 2.79
C GLY A 40 -2.59 -0.39 3.54
N ILE A 41 -2.25 0.80 3.03
CA ILE A 41 -2.61 2.08 3.65
C ILE A 41 -3.72 2.74 2.82
N ASP A 42 -4.89 2.92 3.43
CA ASP A 42 -5.98 3.67 2.82
C ASP A 42 -6.74 4.53 3.85
N THR A 43 -7.68 5.35 3.38
CA THR A 43 -8.59 6.13 4.22
C THR A 43 -9.97 5.47 4.26
N ASP A 44 -10.70 5.67 5.36
CA ASP A 44 -12.11 5.30 5.42
C ASP A 44 -12.93 6.18 4.46
N ASP A 45 -13.84 5.58 3.70
CA ASP A 45 -14.68 6.31 2.72
C ASP A 45 -15.72 7.19 3.40
N GLN A 46 -16.05 6.88 4.66
CA GLN A 46 -16.97 7.67 5.49
C GLN A 46 -16.25 8.80 6.24
N MET A 47 -14.92 8.78 6.31
CA MET A 47 -14.12 9.79 7.01
C MET A 47 -12.91 10.24 6.18
N VAL A 48 -13.07 11.38 5.53
CA VAL A 48 -12.07 11.96 4.64
C VAL A 48 -10.77 12.35 5.35
N GLY A 49 -9.68 12.42 4.58
CA GLY A 49 -8.42 13.00 5.03
C GLY A 49 -7.65 12.15 6.04
N PHE A 50 -7.83 10.82 6.03
CA PHE A 50 -7.19 9.90 6.98
C PHE A 50 -7.57 10.16 8.45
N LYS A 51 -8.77 10.70 8.70
CA LYS A 51 -9.31 10.82 10.06
C LYS A 51 -9.54 9.44 10.69
N ARG A 52 -9.98 8.48 9.86
CA ARG A 52 -9.94 7.05 10.13
C ARG A 52 -9.15 6.35 9.02
N ILE A 53 -8.15 5.60 9.43
CA ILE A 53 -7.17 4.94 8.54
C ILE A 53 -7.58 3.48 8.39
N LYS A 54 -7.52 2.94 7.17
CA LYS A 54 -7.61 1.50 6.92
C LYS A 54 -6.21 0.96 6.75
N ILE A 55 -5.84 0.00 7.59
CA ILE A 55 -4.60 -0.77 7.45
C ILE A 55 -4.98 -2.19 7.04
N GLN A 56 -4.85 -2.51 5.75
CA GLN A 56 -5.25 -3.78 5.18
C GLN A 56 -4.20 -4.28 4.17
N PRO A 57 -3.08 -4.83 4.66
CA PRO A 57 -2.07 -5.40 3.77
C PRO A 57 -2.59 -6.68 3.10
N ASN A 58 -2.15 -6.93 1.87
CA ASN A 58 -2.50 -8.13 1.10
C ASN A 58 -1.23 -8.93 0.74
N PRO A 59 -0.64 -9.68 1.69
CA PRO A 59 0.58 -10.46 1.44
C PRO A 59 0.32 -11.64 0.49
N GLY A 60 1.32 -11.99 -0.32
CA GLY A 60 1.24 -13.07 -1.31
C GLY A 60 1.74 -12.63 -2.69
N ASN A 61 1.46 -13.43 -3.73
CA ASN A 61 1.75 -13.11 -5.14
C ASN A 61 3.21 -12.68 -5.43
N GLY A 62 4.17 -13.28 -4.73
CA GLY A 62 5.60 -12.97 -4.88
C GLY A 62 6.10 -11.79 -4.04
N VAL A 63 5.25 -11.14 -3.24
CA VAL A 63 5.64 -10.07 -2.31
C VAL A 63 5.61 -10.60 -0.87
N SER A 64 6.79 -10.69 -0.25
CA SER A 64 6.96 -11.16 1.12
C SER A 64 7.36 -10.07 2.12
N PHE A 65 7.65 -8.85 1.65
CA PHE A 65 8.07 -7.73 2.46
C PHE A 65 7.63 -6.40 1.84
N VAL A 66 7.13 -5.50 2.68
CA VAL A 66 6.88 -4.10 2.33
C VAL A 66 7.29 -3.20 3.49
N LYS A 67 7.86 -2.04 3.16
CA LYS A 67 8.02 -0.92 4.07
C LYS A 67 7.58 0.34 3.36
N SER A 68 6.67 1.09 3.98
CA SER A 68 6.02 2.24 3.39
C SER A 68 5.69 3.29 4.44
N SER A 69 5.55 4.52 4.00
CA SER A 69 5.08 5.63 4.81
C SER A 69 4.25 6.58 3.97
N TYR A 70 3.15 7.08 4.52
CA TYR A 70 2.35 8.13 3.91
C TYR A 70 2.28 9.34 4.85
N LYS A 71 2.64 10.53 4.36
CA LYS A 71 2.55 11.77 5.13
C LYS A 71 1.15 12.36 4.98
N SER A 72 0.26 12.06 5.92
CA SER A 72 -1.06 12.66 6.00
C SER A 72 -0.99 14.05 6.63
N ILE A 73 -2.13 14.74 6.70
CA ILE A 73 -2.24 16.03 7.40
C ILE A 73 -1.97 15.91 8.90
N ASN A 74 -2.22 14.75 9.50
CA ASN A 74 -2.04 14.51 10.94
C ASN A 74 -0.66 13.94 11.29
N GLY A 75 0.16 13.58 10.30
CA GLY A 75 1.50 13.04 10.50
C GLY A 75 1.80 11.85 9.59
N PHE A 76 2.90 11.15 9.89
CA PHE A 76 3.23 9.94 9.16
C PHE A 76 2.36 8.77 9.60
N ILE A 77 1.79 8.09 8.61
CA ILE A 77 1.26 6.74 8.72
C ILE A 77 2.38 5.82 8.22
N GLU A 78 2.99 5.07 9.12
CA GLU A 78 4.07 4.15 8.75
C GLU A 78 3.51 2.73 8.76
N ASN A 79 3.81 1.95 7.73
CA ASN A 79 3.36 0.58 7.62
C ASN A 79 4.47 -0.30 7.05
N SER A 80 4.86 -1.32 7.80
CA SER A 80 5.84 -2.31 7.34
C SER A 80 5.38 -3.69 7.73
N TRP A 81 5.34 -4.60 6.77
CA TRP A 81 5.01 -5.97 7.02
C TRP A 81 5.98 -6.92 6.33
N GLN A 82 6.07 -8.13 6.88
CA GLN A 82 6.86 -9.22 6.34
C GLN A 82 6.23 -10.57 6.62
N THR A 83 6.35 -11.49 5.67
CA THR A 83 5.98 -12.89 5.84
C THR A 83 7.25 -13.72 6.00
N ILE A 84 7.41 -14.39 7.15
CA ILE A 84 8.54 -15.27 7.47
C ILE A 84 7.99 -16.65 7.77
N GLY A 85 8.22 -17.60 6.86
CA GLY A 85 7.58 -18.91 6.94
C GLY A 85 6.05 -18.77 6.87
N ASN A 86 5.35 -19.26 7.89
CA ASN A 86 3.89 -19.13 8.01
C ASN A 86 3.45 -17.93 8.88
N GLN A 87 4.39 -17.13 9.40
CA GLN A 87 4.07 -15.99 10.24
C GLN A 87 4.11 -14.70 9.42
N PHE A 88 3.05 -13.91 9.52
CA PHE A 88 2.98 -12.54 9.06
C PHE A 88 3.19 -11.59 10.24
N VAL A 89 4.10 -10.63 10.09
CA VAL A 89 4.40 -9.61 11.10
C VAL A 89 4.16 -8.24 10.49
N LEU A 90 3.27 -7.47 11.11
CA LEU A 90 2.97 -6.09 10.75
C LEU A 90 3.43 -5.14 11.85
N ASN A 91 4.10 -4.06 11.47
CA ASN A 91 4.41 -2.91 12.31
C ASN A 91 3.75 -1.68 11.68
N THR A 92 2.89 -1.01 12.44
CA THR A 92 2.20 0.19 11.99
C THR A 92 2.26 1.31 13.02
N THR A 93 2.42 2.54 12.54
CA THR A 93 2.37 3.75 13.35
C THR A 93 1.22 4.63 12.87
N ILE A 94 0.33 4.94 13.81
CA ILE A 94 -0.89 5.73 13.61
C ILE A 94 -0.68 7.13 14.23
N PRO A 95 -0.80 8.22 13.44
CA PRO A 95 -0.55 9.56 13.94
C PRO A 95 -1.58 10.01 14.98
N VAL A 96 -1.20 10.98 15.82
CA VAL A 96 -2.07 11.55 16.84
C VAL A 96 -3.36 12.13 16.25
N ASN A 97 -4.44 12.11 17.04
CA ASN A 97 -5.78 12.61 16.65
C ASN A 97 -6.42 11.87 15.45
N THR A 98 -5.97 10.64 15.18
CA THR A 98 -6.54 9.70 14.22
C THR A 98 -6.79 8.34 14.88
N MET A 99 -7.54 7.48 14.21
CA MET A 99 -7.75 6.07 14.58
C MET A 99 -7.55 5.19 13.34
N ALA A 100 -7.34 3.89 13.55
CA ALA A 100 -7.20 2.94 12.45
C ALA A 100 -8.00 1.65 12.69
N SER A 101 -8.56 1.13 11.59
CA SER A 101 -9.02 -0.25 11.50
C SER A 101 -7.93 -1.07 10.83
N VAL A 102 -7.39 -2.05 11.56
CA VAL A 102 -6.34 -2.96 11.09
C VAL A 102 -7.00 -4.31 10.78
N ASP A 103 -7.10 -4.64 9.50
CA ASP A 103 -7.71 -5.88 9.02
C ASP A 103 -6.64 -6.90 8.65
N LEU A 104 -6.57 -7.97 9.45
CA LEU A 104 -5.67 -9.11 9.24
C LEU A 104 -6.41 -10.40 8.90
N THR A 105 -7.69 -10.32 8.51
CA THR A 105 -8.55 -11.49 8.27
C THR A 105 -8.12 -12.36 7.08
N PHE A 106 -7.18 -11.90 6.26
CA PHE A 106 -6.51 -12.75 5.26
C PHE A 106 -5.72 -13.90 5.89
N ALA A 107 -5.31 -13.78 7.15
CA ALA A 107 -4.56 -14.80 7.87
C ALA A 107 -5.48 -15.63 8.77
N LYS A 108 -5.21 -16.94 8.89
CA LYS A 108 -6.01 -17.86 9.71
C LYS A 108 -6.19 -17.44 11.16
N SER A 109 -5.15 -16.91 11.80
CA SER A 109 -5.25 -16.43 13.18
C SER A 109 -5.59 -14.93 13.29
N GLY A 110 -5.92 -14.29 12.17
CA GLY A 110 -6.14 -12.86 12.08
C GLY A 110 -7.57 -12.44 12.41
N LYS A 111 -7.73 -11.16 12.69
CA LYS A 111 -9.00 -10.50 12.96
C LYS A 111 -8.87 -9.00 12.68
N VAL A 112 -9.99 -8.30 12.77
CA VAL A 112 -10.01 -6.84 12.73
C VAL A 112 -9.68 -6.28 14.11
N HIS A 113 -8.85 -5.23 14.14
CA HIS A 113 -8.50 -4.48 15.34
C HIS A 113 -8.81 -3.00 15.12
N GLU A 114 -9.51 -2.37 16.06
CA GLU A 114 -9.61 -0.91 16.12
C GLU A 114 -8.57 -0.37 17.09
N VAL A 115 -7.74 0.56 16.63
CA VAL A 115 -6.67 1.17 17.42
C VAL A 115 -6.70 2.69 17.32
N GLY A 116 -6.24 3.36 18.38
CA GLY A 116 -5.99 4.80 18.37
C GLY A 116 -4.62 5.15 17.78
N SER A 117 -4.15 6.35 18.08
CA SER A 117 -2.77 6.76 17.76
C SER A 117 -1.75 5.97 18.57
N GLY A 118 -0.64 5.59 17.95
CA GLY A 118 0.42 4.82 18.61
C GLY A 118 1.22 4.00 17.60
N THR A 119 2.17 3.22 18.11
CA THR A 119 2.90 2.22 17.32
C THR A 119 2.49 0.83 17.79
N TYR A 120 2.17 -0.03 16.84
CA TYR A 120 1.62 -1.36 17.09
C TYR A 120 2.38 -2.41 16.29
N THR A 121 2.54 -3.58 16.90
CA THR A 121 3.04 -4.78 16.23
C THR A 121 1.98 -5.87 16.30
N PHE A 122 1.60 -6.40 15.14
CA PHE A 122 0.69 -7.54 15.01
C PHE A 122 1.46 -8.73 14.45
N LYS A 123 1.13 -9.92 14.96
CA LYS A 123 1.69 -11.19 14.48
C LYS A 123 0.54 -12.16 14.29
N VAL A 124 0.42 -12.71 13.09
CA VAL A 124 -0.62 -13.68 12.73
C VAL A 124 -0.01 -14.84 11.96
N ILE A 125 -0.69 -15.98 11.99
CA ILE A 125 -0.34 -17.18 11.23
C ILE A 125 -1.21 -17.21 9.97
N MET A 126 -0.58 -17.38 8.81
CA MET A 126 -1.21 -17.36 7.48
C MET A 126 -2.10 -18.59 7.24
N ASP A 127 -1.57 -19.80 7.48
CA ASP A 127 -2.19 -21.12 7.20
C ASP A 127 -2.26 -22.06 8.42
#